data_AF-A0A1C4VXT7-F1
#
_entry.id   AF-A0A1C4VXT7-F1
#
_cell.length_a   1.000
_cell.length_b   1.000
_cell.length_c   1.000
_cell.angle_alpha   90.00
_cell.angle_beta   90.00
_cell.angle_gamma   90.00
#
_symmetry.space_group_name_H-M   'P 1'
#
loop_
_entity.id
_entity.type
_entity.pdbx_description
1 polymer ?
#
loop_
_entity_poly.entity_id
_entity_poly.type
_entity_poly.pdbx_seq_one_letter_code
_entity_poly.pdbx_strand_id
1 'polypeptide(L)'
;MRTCRAATAGKLTAVLATLVLALAACGGGPSPRAWAASVCEALTPWRAEINKLTSSTQQQMTAQTTPAQAKENLVRLFAGAEDASETARRKIDQAGVPETENGEEVSARFQASLGKVRDAYGRARDTIDGLGTGEATAFYDGVRTAVETLNKEYDASALDTSRLDSEELRQAFDEVPECR
;
A
#
# COMPACT_ATOMS: atom_id res chain seq x y z
N MET A 1 50.32 -31.80 -4.54
CA MET A 1 50.84 -32.00 -3.17
C MET A 1 51.84 -30.92 -2.83
N ARG A 2 51.40 -29.80 -2.25
CA ARG A 2 52.25 -28.84 -1.52
C ARG A 2 51.43 -28.26 -0.37
N THR A 3 52.09 -28.22 0.77
CA THR A 3 51.58 -28.28 2.15
C THR A 3 51.11 -26.95 2.72
N CYS A 4 50.15 -27.04 3.64
CA CYS A 4 49.65 -25.99 4.53
C CYS A 4 50.75 -25.29 5.34
N ARG A 5 50.56 -23.98 5.57
CA ARG A 5 51.04 -23.29 6.78
C ARG A 5 49.90 -22.46 7.35
N ALA A 6 49.45 -22.85 8.54
CA ALA A 6 48.62 -22.02 9.42
C ALA A 6 49.55 -21.11 10.22
N ALA A 7 49.23 -19.81 10.24
CA ALA A 7 49.83 -18.84 11.14
C ALA A 7 48.77 -18.37 12.15
N THR A 8 49.20 -18.31 13.40
CA THR A 8 48.44 -18.14 14.64
C THR A 8 47.94 -16.72 14.90
N ALA A 9 46.74 -16.66 15.48
CA ALA A 9 46.29 -15.78 16.56
C ALA A 9 46.59 -14.26 16.46
N GLY A 10 45.62 -13.52 15.92
CA GLY A 10 45.40 -12.11 16.24
C GLY A 10 44.06 -11.96 16.96
N LYS A 11 44.07 -11.48 18.21
CA LYS A 11 42.88 -11.05 18.93
C LYS A 11 42.38 -9.75 18.28
N LEU A 12 41.29 -9.84 17.51
CA LEU A 12 40.59 -8.69 16.96
C LEU A 12 39.11 -8.79 17.37
N THR A 13 38.72 -7.79 18.13
CA THR A 13 37.38 -7.30 18.46
C THR A 13 36.30 -7.81 17.51
N ALA A 14 35.40 -8.64 18.04
CA ALA A 14 34.20 -9.08 17.33
C ALA A 14 33.23 -7.90 17.18
N VAL A 15 33.36 -7.16 16.09
CA VAL A 15 32.25 -6.39 15.53
C VAL A 15 31.41 -7.41 14.77
N LEU A 16 30.25 -7.78 15.33
CA LEU A 16 29.21 -8.51 14.62
C LEU A 16 28.73 -7.64 13.44
N ALA A 17 29.42 -7.75 12.32
CA ALA A 17 28.89 -7.34 11.04
C ALA A 17 27.79 -8.35 10.68
N THR A 18 26.53 -7.92 10.79
CA THR A 18 25.41 -8.60 10.15
C THR A 18 25.68 -8.60 8.65
N LEU A 19 26.22 -9.72 8.17
CA LEU A 19 26.30 -10.06 6.76
C LEU A 19 24.86 -10.16 6.22
N VAL A 20 24.34 -9.05 5.73
CA VAL A 20 23.25 -9.08 4.75
C VAL A 20 23.85 -9.73 3.51
N LEU A 21 23.52 -11.01 3.33
CA LEU A 21 23.83 -11.78 2.13
C LEU A 21 23.08 -11.16 0.95
N ALA A 22 23.66 -10.10 0.37
CA ALA A 22 23.30 -9.64 -0.97
C ALA A 22 23.92 -10.61 -1.99
N LEU A 23 23.31 -11.80 -2.11
CA LEU A 23 23.47 -12.65 -3.29
C LEU A 23 22.68 -12.00 -4.43
N ALA A 24 23.22 -10.90 -4.98
CA ALA A 24 22.84 -10.45 -6.30
C ALA A 24 23.46 -11.43 -7.32
N ALA A 25 22.79 -12.55 -7.51
CA ALA A 25 23.03 -13.46 -8.62
C ALA A 25 22.21 -12.98 -9.84
N CYS A 26 22.82 -13.03 -11.01
CA CYS A 26 22.34 -12.51 -12.27
C CYS A 26 20.92 -12.99 -12.65
N GLY A 27 20.01 -12.05 -12.95
CA GLY A 27 18.82 -12.28 -13.78
C GLY A 27 17.57 -12.82 -13.08
N GLY A 28 17.49 -12.71 -11.76
CA GLY A 28 16.34 -13.15 -10.95
C GLY A 28 15.62 -11.98 -10.24
N GLY A 29 14.31 -12.10 -10.03
CA GLY A 29 13.51 -11.14 -9.26
C GLY A 29 13.81 -11.19 -7.75
N PRO A 30 13.17 -10.39 -6.89
CA PRO A 30 13.26 -10.60 -5.45
C PRO A 30 12.71 -11.95 -5.02
N SER A 31 13.29 -12.54 -3.97
CA SER A 31 12.70 -13.70 -3.31
C SER A 31 11.29 -13.38 -2.78
N PRO A 32 10.40 -14.37 -2.62
CA PRO A 32 9.05 -14.14 -2.10
C PRO A 32 9.04 -13.40 -0.75
N ARG A 33 10.00 -13.71 0.13
CA ARG A 33 10.17 -13.02 1.41
C ARG A 33 10.55 -11.55 1.25
N ALA A 34 11.53 -11.24 0.40
CA ALA A 34 11.96 -9.85 0.17
C ALA A 34 10.86 -9.01 -0.48
N TRP A 35 10.12 -9.62 -1.41
CA TRP A 35 8.99 -8.98 -2.06
C TRP A 35 7.83 -8.74 -1.08
N ALA A 36 7.45 -9.72 -0.25
CA ALA A 36 6.41 -9.57 0.77
C ALA A 36 6.74 -8.46 1.76
N ALA A 37 8.00 -8.37 2.23
CA ALA A 37 8.46 -7.27 3.07
C ALA A 37 8.27 -5.90 2.37
N SER A 38 8.72 -5.78 1.12
CA SER A 38 8.57 -4.55 0.32
C SER A 38 7.11 -4.13 0.14
N VAL A 39 6.22 -5.10 -0.10
CA VAL A 39 4.78 -4.85 -0.19
C VAL A 39 4.23 -4.35 1.14
N CYS A 40 4.57 -4.97 2.26
CA CYS A 40 4.07 -4.53 3.56
C CYS A 40 4.62 -3.17 4.01
N GLU A 41 5.88 -2.85 3.69
CA GLU A 41 6.42 -1.50 3.86
C GLU A 41 5.71 -0.47 2.98
N ALA A 42 5.32 -0.85 1.76
CA ALA A 42 4.54 0.02 0.88
C ALA A 42 3.12 0.27 1.41
N LEU A 43 2.48 -0.78 1.94
CA LEU A 43 1.09 -0.74 2.38
C LEU A 43 0.90 -0.13 3.77
N THR A 44 1.90 -0.15 4.65
CA THR A 44 1.82 0.40 6.01
C THR A 44 1.39 1.88 6.04
N PRO A 45 2.09 2.82 5.38
CA PRO A 45 1.68 4.23 5.36
C PRO A 45 0.35 4.43 4.63
N TRP A 46 0.08 3.64 3.59
CA TRP A 46 -1.20 3.68 2.87
C TRP A 46 -2.37 3.30 3.79
N ARG A 47 -2.29 2.19 4.54
CA ARG A 47 -3.30 1.77 5.52
C ARG A 47 -3.53 2.84 6.59
N ALA A 48 -2.47 3.49 7.07
CA ALA A 48 -2.57 4.58 8.03
C ALA A 48 -3.37 5.77 7.45
N GLU A 49 -3.12 6.15 6.20
CA GLU A 49 -3.89 7.22 5.55
C GLU A 49 -5.35 6.80 5.32
N ILE A 50 -5.62 5.57 4.88
CA ILE A 50 -6.99 5.08 4.70
C ILE A 50 -7.78 5.08 6.02
N ASN A 51 -7.17 4.64 7.13
CA ASN A 51 -7.81 4.66 8.46
C ASN A 51 -8.13 6.08 8.94
N LYS A 52 -7.25 7.04 8.61
CA LYS A 52 -7.46 8.46 8.91
C LYS A 52 -8.64 9.04 8.12
N LEU A 53 -8.93 8.57 6.90
CA LEU A 53 -10.10 9.01 6.13
C LEU A 53 -11.40 8.66 6.81
N THR A 54 -11.54 7.42 7.29
CA THR A 54 -12.79 6.95 7.91
C THR A 54 -13.14 7.81 9.13
N SER A 55 -12.16 8.05 10.00
CA SER A 55 -12.34 8.90 11.19
C SER A 55 -12.59 10.38 10.81
N SER A 56 -11.84 10.92 9.86
CA SER A 56 -11.93 12.33 9.47
C SER A 56 -13.22 12.65 8.71
N THR A 57 -13.68 11.75 7.84
CA THR A 57 -14.93 11.92 7.08
C THR A 57 -16.12 11.97 8.01
N GLN A 58 -16.21 11.04 8.98
CA GLN A 58 -17.28 11.05 9.98
C GLN A 58 -17.25 12.34 10.82
N GLN A 59 -16.05 12.84 11.15
CA GLN A 59 -15.90 14.11 11.84
C GLN A 59 -16.40 15.28 10.98
N GLN A 60 -16.05 15.35 9.69
CA GLN A 60 -16.53 16.44 8.81
C GLN A 60 -18.05 16.42 8.64
N MET A 61 -18.67 15.23 8.62
CA MET A 61 -20.13 15.08 8.50
C MET A 61 -20.89 15.44 9.78
N THR A 62 -20.23 15.46 10.94
CA THR A 62 -20.86 15.71 12.25
C THR A 62 -20.43 17.03 12.89
N ALA A 63 -19.34 17.63 12.41
CA ALA A 63 -18.87 18.93 12.85
C ALA A 63 -19.82 20.05 12.40
N GLN A 64 -19.96 21.10 13.21
CA GLN A 64 -20.68 22.33 12.86
C GLN A 64 -19.86 23.18 11.87
N THR A 65 -19.50 22.60 10.73
CA THR A 65 -18.77 23.28 9.65
C THR A 65 -19.73 23.73 8.56
N THR A 66 -19.36 24.81 7.86
CA THR A 66 -20.11 25.24 6.68
C THR A 66 -19.87 24.25 5.53
N PRO A 67 -20.82 24.09 4.58
CA PRO A 67 -20.62 23.25 3.40
C PRO A 67 -19.33 23.57 2.62
N ALA A 68 -18.93 24.84 2.55
CA ALA A 68 -17.69 25.25 1.90
C ALA A 68 -16.44 24.72 2.61
N GLN A 69 -16.40 24.80 3.94
CA GLN A 69 -15.30 24.24 4.73
C GLN A 69 -15.27 22.72 4.68
N ALA A 70 -16.43 22.08 4.79
CA ALA A 70 -16.55 20.63 4.67
C ALA A 70 -16.05 20.17 3.30
N LYS A 71 -16.43 20.85 2.21
CA LYS A 71 -15.94 20.57 0.85
C LYS A 71 -14.42 20.60 0.77
N GLU A 72 -13.80 21.70 1.19
CA GLU A 72 -12.34 21.85 1.13
C GLU A 72 -11.62 20.75 1.91
N ASN A 73 -12.11 20.43 3.11
CA ASN A 73 -11.53 19.39 3.95
C ASN A 73 -11.70 17.99 3.33
N LEU A 74 -12.89 17.68 2.82
CA LEU A 74 -13.16 16.38 2.20
C LEU A 74 -12.36 16.21 0.91
N VAL A 75 -12.30 17.21 0.03
CA VAL A 75 -11.47 17.17 -1.19
C VAL A 75 -10.01 16.88 -0.85
N ARG A 76 -9.47 17.57 0.17
CA ARG A 76 -8.09 17.34 0.63
C ARG A 76 -7.87 15.94 1.18
N LEU A 77 -8.83 15.43 1.96
CA LEU A 77 -8.79 14.07 2.51
C LEU A 77 -8.77 13.04 1.37
N PHE A 78 -9.73 13.10 0.45
CA PHE A 78 -9.82 12.16 -0.67
C PHE A 78 -8.61 12.25 -1.63
N ALA A 79 -8.06 13.44 -1.85
CA ALA A 79 -6.80 13.60 -2.59
C ALA A 79 -5.62 12.89 -1.88
N GLY A 80 -5.51 13.01 -0.56
CA GLY A 80 -4.47 12.29 0.20
C GLY A 80 -4.59 10.77 0.08
N ALA A 81 -5.81 10.24 0.03
CA ALA A 81 -6.09 8.82 -0.18
C ALA A 81 -5.67 8.32 -1.57
N GLU A 82 -5.99 9.12 -2.60
CA GLU A 82 -5.59 8.88 -3.99
C GLU A 82 -4.06 8.84 -4.12
N ASP A 83 -3.38 9.86 -3.59
CA ASP A 83 -1.92 9.98 -3.63
C ASP A 83 -1.22 8.85 -2.86
N ALA A 84 -1.75 8.47 -1.69
CA ALA A 84 -1.23 7.36 -0.91
C ALA A 84 -1.38 6.02 -1.66
N SER A 85 -2.53 5.80 -2.31
CA SER A 85 -2.81 4.58 -3.09
C SER A 85 -1.89 4.48 -4.31
N GLU A 86 -1.69 5.59 -5.02
CA GLU A 86 -0.74 5.65 -6.14
C GLU A 86 0.71 5.48 -5.67
N THR A 87 1.08 6.03 -4.52
CA THR A 87 2.41 5.84 -3.94
C THR A 87 2.67 4.38 -3.59
N ALA A 88 1.71 3.71 -2.96
CA ALA A 88 1.80 2.27 -2.70
C ALA A 88 1.92 1.48 -4.01
N ARG A 89 1.12 1.82 -5.03
CA ARG A 89 1.17 1.17 -6.36
C ARG A 89 2.56 1.26 -6.98
N ARG A 90 3.16 2.46 -7.01
CA ARG A 90 4.52 2.67 -7.52
C ARG A 90 5.58 1.92 -6.74
N LYS A 91 5.43 1.80 -5.42
CA LYS A 91 6.36 1.00 -4.60
C LYS A 91 6.28 -0.48 -4.91
N ILE A 92 5.08 -1.02 -5.18
CA ILE A 92 4.93 -2.41 -5.62
C ILE A 92 5.55 -2.62 -7.01
N ASP A 93 5.34 -1.67 -7.94
CA ASP A 93 6.00 -1.70 -9.24
C ASP A 93 7.54 -1.69 -9.12
N GLN A 94 8.08 -0.84 -8.24
CA GLN A 94 9.52 -0.79 -7.93
C GLN A 94 10.04 -2.06 -7.25
N ALA A 95 9.23 -2.73 -6.45
CA ALA A 95 9.58 -4.02 -5.86
C ALA A 95 9.72 -5.12 -6.93
N GLY A 96 9.11 -4.94 -8.11
CA GLY A 96 9.21 -5.86 -9.23
C GLY A 96 8.36 -7.12 -9.06
N VAL A 97 8.85 -8.23 -9.61
CA VAL A 97 8.14 -9.51 -9.70
C VAL A 97 8.79 -10.53 -8.77
N PRO A 98 8.06 -11.11 -7.79
CA PRO A 98 8.62 -12.11 -6.90
C PRO A 98 8.98 -13.40 -7.66
N GLU A 99 10.09 -14.02 -7.25
CA GLU A 99 10.50 -15.36 -7.73
C GLU A 99 9.63 -16.45 -7.12
N THR A 100 8.41 -16.59 -7.63
CA THR A 100 7.49 -17.67 -7.27
C THR A 100 6.58 -18.02 -8.45
N GLU A 101 5.87 -19.13 -8.34
CA GLU A 101 4.84 -19.49 -9.31
C GLU A 101 3.82 -18.35 -9.44
N ASN A 102 3.54 -17.93 -10.68
CA ASN A 102 2.62 -16.83 -11.01
C ASN A 102 3.03 -15.45 -10.45
N GLY A 103 4.32 -15.22 -10.15
CA GLY A 103 4.80 -13.94 -9.59
C GLY A 103 4.41 -12.70 -10.40
N GLU A 104 4.45 -12.78 -11.74
CA GLU A 104 4.02 -11.66 -12.62
C GLU A 104 2.55 -11.32 -12.40
N GLU A 105 1.69 -12.34 -12.36
CA GLU A 105 0.26 -12.18 -12.16
C GLU A 105 -0.05 -11.61 -10.78
N VAL A 106 0.68 -12.06 -9.76
CA VAL A 106 0.57 -11.52 -8.40
C VAL A 106 0.93 -10.04 -8.37
N SER A 107 2.11 -9.66 -8.90
CA SER A 107 2.54 -8.26 -8.91
C SER A 107 1.55 -7.38 -9.67
N ALA A 108 1.10 -7.83 -10.85
CA ALA A 108 0.10 -7.12 -11.65
C ALA A 108 -1.23 -6.95 -10.92
N ARG A 109 -1.71 -7.97 -10.19
CA ARG A 109 -2.95 -7.89 -9.40
C ARG A 109 -2.84 -6.84 -8.29
N PHE A 110 -1.75 -6.83 -7.53
CA PHE A 110 -1.51 -5.82 -6.50
C PHE A 110 -1.51 -4.41 -7.09
N GLN A 111 -0.80 -4.20 -8.21
CA GLN A 111 -0.78 -2.92 -8.90
C GLN A 111 -2.17 -2.51 -9.40
N ALA A 112 -2.93 -3.45 -9.97
CA ALA A 112 -4.27 -3.21 -10.49
C ALA A 112 -5.27 -2.86 -9.38
N SER A 113 -5.22 -3.57 -8.25
CA SER A 113 -6.07 -3.27 -7.09
C SER A 113 -5.78 -1.87 -6.55
N LEU A 114 -4.52 -1.53 -6.29
CA LEU A 114 -4.16 -0.19 -5.81
C LEU A 114 -4.49 0.90 -6.83
N GLY A 115 -4.38 0.62 -8.13
CA GLY A 115 -4.84 1.51 -9.19
C GLY A 115 -6.35 1.76 -9.16
N LYS A 116 -7.16 0.71 -8.97
CA LYS A 116 -8.62 0.85 -8.80
C LYS A 116 -8.98 1.65 -7.55
N VAL A 117 -8.29 1.41 -6.43
CA VAL A 117 -8.47 2.16 -5.18
C VAL A 117 -8.14 3.65 -5.40
N ARG A 118 -7.00 3.95 -6.02
CA ARG A 118 -6.62 5.33 -6.40
C ARG A 118 -7.73 5.99 -7.20
N ASP A 119 -8.20 5.33 -8.25
CA ASP A 119 -9.21 5.89 -9.14
C ASP A 119 -10.56 6.12 -8.43
N ALA A 120 -10.93 5.25 -7.50
CA ALA A 120 -12.14 5.40 -6.70
C ALA A 120 -12.06 6.64 -5.79
N TYR A 121 -10.92 6.84 -5.13
CA TYR A 121 -10.69 8.04 -4.32
C TYR A 121 -10.64 9.32 -5.16
N GLY A 122 -10.00 9.29 -6.33
CA GLY A 122 -10.00 10.42 -7.26
C GLY A 122 -11.40 10.78 -7.76
N ARG A 123 -12.23 9.78 -8.11
CA ARG A 123 -13.64 10.02 -8.49
C ARG A 123 -14.45 10.61 -7.33
N ALA A 124 -14.26 10.12 -6.11
CA ALA A 124 -14.94 10.66 -4.94
C ALA A 124 -14.54 12.12 -4.68
N ARG A 125 -13.24 12.43 -4.75
CA ARG A 125 -12.70 13.79 -4.66
C ARG A 125 -13.37 14.70 -5.69
N ASP A 126 -13.35 14.31 -6.96
CA ASP A 126 -13.86 15.13 -8.06
C ASP A 126 -15.37 15.34 -7.95
N THR A 127 -16.10 14.30 -7.51
CA THR A 127 -17.54 14.41 -7.26
C THR A 127 -17.84 15.44 -6.18
N ILE A 128 -17.12 15.41 -5.05
CA ILE A 128 -17.30 16.36 -3.94
C ILE A 128 -16.86 17.76 -4.35
N ASP A 129 -15.77 17.89 -5.11
CA ASP A 129 -15.34 19.18 -5.64
C ASP A 129 -16.35 19.78 -6.63
N GLY A 130 -17.12 18.95 -7.32
CA GLY A 130 -18.23 19.38 -8.17
C GLY A 130 -19.48 19.87 -7.43
N LEU A 131 -19.60 19.62 -6.11
CA LEU A 131 -20.80 19.98 -5.37
C LEU A 131 -20.91 21.49 -5.11
N GLY A 132 -22.13 21.99 -5.22
CA GLY A 132 -22.51 23.33 -4.77
C GLY A 132 -22.64 23.39 -3.25
N THR A 133 -22.27 24.52 -2.66
CA THR A 133 -22.26 24.73 -1.20
C THR A 133 -23.38 25.66 -0.71
N GLY A 134 -24.27 26.08 -1.62
CA GLY A 134 -25.36 27.02 -1.33
C GLY A 134 -26.53 26.40 -0.56
N GLU A 135 -26.76 25.10 -0.73
CA GLU A 135 -27.81 24.35 -0.04
C GLU A 135 -27.19 23.22 0.77
N ALA A 136 -27.19 23.35 2.10
CA ALA A 136 -26.47 22.44 2.98
C ALA A 136 -26.95 20.99 2.85
N THR A 137 -28.26 20.76 2.81
CA THR A 137 -28.84 19.41 2.65
C THR A 137 -28.37 18.76 1.35
N ALA A 138 -28.48 19.48 0.22
CA ALA A 138 -28.06 18.97 -1.07
C ALA A 138 -26.55 18.66 -1.12
N PHE A 139 -25.72 19.50 -0.50
CA PHE A 139 -24.29 19.26 -0.38
C PHE A 139 -24.00 17.95 0.37
N TYR A 140 -24.55 17.78 1.58
CA TYR A 140 -24.27 16.60 2.41
C TYR A 140 -24.87 15.31 1.83
N ASP A 141 -25.99 15.41 1.10
CA ASP A 141 -26.54 14.28 0.35
C ASP A 141 -25.62 13.86 -0.79
N GLY A 142 -25.08 14.83 -1.54
CA GLY A 142 -24.08 14.58 -2.58
C GLY A 142 -22.80 13.94 -2.02
N VAL A 143 -22.31 14.41 -0.88
CA VAL A 143 -21.16 13.80 -0.18
C VAL A 143 -21.46 12.35 0.19
N ARG A 144 -22.65 12.06 0.74
CA ARG A 144 -23.05 10.69 1.10
C ARG A 144 -23.06 9.77 -0.13
N THR A 145 -23.62 10.21 -1.25
CA THR A 145 -23.62 9.45 -2.50
C THR A 145 -22.21 9.20 -3.05
N ALA A 146 -21.32 10.19 -2.94
CA ALA A 146 -19.92 10.02 -3.33
C ALA A 146 -19.22 8.95 -2.48
N VAL A 147 -19.42 8.98 -1.15
CA VAL A 147 -18.87 7.99 -0.21
C VAL A 147 -19.47 6.60 -0.44
N GLU A 148 -20.78 6.49 -0.70
CA GLU A 148 -21.42 5.21 -1.03
C GLU A 148 -20.88 4.59 -2.31
N THR A 149 -20.66 5.40 -3.35
CA THR A 149 -20.04 4.95 -4.60
C THR A 149 -18.61 4.50 -4.36
N LEU A 150 -17.82 5.30 -3.64
CA LEU A 150 -16.46 4.96 -3.24
C LEU A 150 -16.41 3.61 -2.52
N ASN A 151 -17.27 3.36 -1.52
CA ASN A 151 -17.27 2.10 -0.79
C ASN A 151 -17.54 0.90 -1.71
N LYS A 152 -18.48 1.02 -2.65
CA LYS A 152 -18.76 -0.04 -3.63
C LYS A 152 -17.56 -0.31 -4.55
N GLU A 153 -16.91 0.74 -5.02
CA GLU A 153 -15.73 0.62 -5.88
C GLU A 153 -14.52 0.08 -5.11
N TYR A 154 -14.35 0.48 -3.86
CA TYR A 154 -13.31 -0.01 -2.96
C TYR A 154 -13.50 -1.51 -2.68
N ASP A 155 -14.71 -1.94 -2.34
CA ASP A 155 -15.02 -3.37 -2.13
C ASP A 155 -14.79 -4.19 -3.40
N ALA A 156 -15.15 -3.67 -4.58
CA ALA A 156 -14.89 -4.30 -5.87
C ALA A 156 -13.40 -4.27 -6.28
N SER A 157 -12.60 -3.44 -5.64
CA SER A 157 -11.15 -3.34 -5.85
C SER A 157 -10.35 -4.28 -4.95
N ALA A 158 -11.00 -4.88 -3.94
CA ALA A 158 -10.34 -5.79 -3.01
C ALA A 158 -9.63 -6.91 -3.76
N LEU A 159 -8.37 -7.14 -3.39
CA LEU A 159 -7.61 -8.27 -3.90
C LEU A 159 -8.30 -9.56 -3.46
N ASP A 160 -8.68 -10.40 -4.42
CA ASP A 160 -9.04 -11.78 -4.14
C ASP A 160 -7.76 -12.55 -3.75
N THR A 161 -7.45 -12.53 -2.46
CA THR A 161 -6.24 -13.17 -1.92
C THR A 161 -6.31 -14.69 -1.95
N SER A 162 -7.49 -15.27 -2.22
CA SER A 162 -7.64 -16.72 -2.40
C SER A 162 -6.95 -17.25 -3.66
N ARG A 163 -6.59 -16.35 -4.59
CA ARG A 163 -5.85 -16.64 -5.83
C ARG A 163 -4.41 -16.15 -5.81
N LEU A 164 -3.88 -15.80 -4.63
CA LEU A 164 -2.44 -15.70 -4.42
C LEU A 164 -1.94 -17.15 -4.30
N ASP A 165 -1.91 -17.85 -5.43
CA ASP A 165 -1.80 -19.32 -5.55
C ASP A 165 -0.42 -19.89 -5.16
N SER A 166 0.42 -19.12 -4.47
CA SER A 166 1.72 -19.56 -3.99
C SER A 166 1.73 -19.71 -2.47
N GLU A 167 1.87 -20.96 -2.00
CA GLU A 167 2.06 -21.28 -0.59
C GLU A 167 3.29 -20.55 -0.01
N GLU A 168 4.37 -20.47 -0.80
CA GLU A 168 5.61 -19.78 -0.44
C GLU A 168 5.38 -18.29 -0.19
N LEU A 169 4.59 -17.64 -1.06
CA LEU A 169 4.27 -16.23 -0.92
C LEU A 169 3.36 -15.98 0.27
N ARG A 170 2.39 -16.86 0.50
CA ARG A 170 1.49 -16.76 1.65
C ARG A 170 2.26 -16.89 2.97
N GLN A 171 3.17 -17.87 3.06
CA GLN A 171 4.07 -18.02 4.20
C GLN A 171 4.98 -16.80 4.37
N ALA A 172 5.49 -16.23 3.28
CA ALA A 172 6.29 -15.01 3.34
C ALA A 172 5.53 -13.84 3.98
N PHE A 173 4.28 -13.58 3.59
CA PHE A 173 3.47 -12.52 4.20
C PHE A 173 3.18 -12.76 5.70
N ASP A 174 3.04 -14.01 6.14
CA ASP A 174 2.82 -14.35 7.56
C ASP A 174 4.08 -14.18 8.43
N GLU A 175 5.26 -14.39 7.84
CA GLU A 175 6.54 -14.42 8.57
C GLU A 175 7.29 -13.09 8.60
N VAL A 176 7.05 -12.17 7.66
CA VAL A 176 7.78 -10.91 7.60
C VAL A 176 7.28 -9.93 8.67
N PRO A 177 8.17 -9.35 9.50
CA PRO A 177 7.77 -8.41 10.56
C PRO A 177 7.01 -7.18 10.07
N GLU A 178 7.28 -6.74 8.84
CA GLU A 178 6.70 -5.54 8.23
C GLU A 178 5.19 -5.67 8.00
N CYS A 179 4.65 -6.90 7.98
CA CYS A 179 3.22 -7.15 7.86
C CYS A 179 2.47 -7.21 9.21
N ARG A 180 3.17 -7.01 10.35
CA ARG A 180 2.62 -7.16 11.70
C ARG A 180 2.20 -5.84 12.34
#